data_AF-A0A1C3NU00-F1
#
_entry.id   AF-A0A1C3NU00-F1
#
_cell.length_a   1.000
_cell.length_b   1.000
_cell.length_c   1.000
_cell.angle_alpha   90.00
_cell.angle_beta   90.00
_cell.angle_gamma   90.00
#
_symmetry.space_group_name_H-M   'P 1'
#
loop_
_entity.id
_entity.type
_entity.pdbx_description
1 polymer ?
#
loop_
_entity_poly.entity_id
_entity_poly.type
_entity_poly.pdbx_seq_one_letter_code
_entity_poly.pdbx_strand_id
1 'polypeptide(L)'
;MFGGGGRGGMFGGTAGWNRLFNSEMATQISWLLPAALIVLVGGLWATRRAPRTDRVRAGLLLWGAWTLVTGGVFSYMSGIIHPYYTIAVAPGISGLIVFGGTALWRTRDSWVSRVLMAAAVGATGAWSFVLLDRTPDWYPALRFVVVAAAIVGALALLVGRRLLTITAAGVAVAVAVALGSPSAVYAVETVSTPHSGPIPSAGPATAGGQFPGGMVRRTFGPRSGPTNGAMDGAMNGRSQDGGGFGGGLDGGATADSEVVQLLRNGQEGYRWAAATSGSQTAGSLELASGTAIMAMGGFNGGDPAPTLAQFKQYVAAGDIHYYIAGGGAGGAGRGAAPGASAGAVPAAGDGSDGFGGFGRGFSEITSWVENSFTAKTVGGQTVYDLTQSTS
;
A
#
# COMPACT_ATOMS: atom_id res chain seq x y z
N MET A 1 -28.02 14.26 -2.77
CA MET A 1 -27.59 12.91 -3.16
C MET A 1 -26.14 12.76 -2.72
N PHE A 2 -25.91 12.19 -1.53
CA PHE A 2 -24.56 12.01 -0.99
C PHE A 2 -23.99 10.70 -1.54
N GLY A 3 -22.81 10.82 -2.16
CA GLY A 3 -22.21 9.84 -3.06
C GLY A 3 -22.04 8.44 -2.49
N GLY A 4 -22.28 7.47 -3.38
CA GLY A 4 -22.11 6.05 -3.12
C GLY A 4 -20.71 5.71 -2.62
N GLY A 5 -20.69 4.79 -1.65
CA GLY A 5 -19.48 4.17 -1.12
C GLY A 5 -18.74 3.39 -2.20
N GLY A 6 -17.89 4.09 -2.94
CA GLY A 6 -16.81 3.48 -3.71
C GLY A 6 -15.75 3.01 -2.73
N ARG A 7 -15.39 1.73 -2.82
CA ARG A 7 -14.26 1.05 -2.14
C ARG A 7 -12.96 1.86 -2.28
N GLY A 8 -12.80 2.90 -1.47
CA GLY A 8 -11.71 3.86 -1.61
C GLY A 8 -10.39 3.26 -1.13
N GLY A 9 -9.39 3.22 -2.00
CA GLY A 9 -7.98 3.01 -1.67
C GLY A 9 -7.60 1.60 -1.23
N MET A 10 -7.43 0.68 -2.18
CA MET A 10 -7.16 -0.75 -1.94
C MET A 10 -6.12 -1.06 -0.83
N PHE A 11 -5.12 -0.19 -0.61
CA PHE A 11 -4.13 -0.31 0.47
C PHE A 11 -4.05 0.90 1.41
N GLY A 12 -4.78 1.98 1.11
CA GLY A 12 -4.70 3.25 1.84
C GLY A 12 -5.94 3.65 2.62
N GLY A 13 -6.91 2.75 2.70
CA GLY A 13 -8.19 2.98 3.36
C GLY A 13 -9.08 3.97 2.63
N THR A 14 -10.26 4.21 3.19
CA THR A 14 -11.31 5.03 2.58
C THR A 14 -10.84 6.45 2.30
N ALA A 15 -11.18 6.98 1.12
CA ALA A 15 -10.90 8.37 0.78
C ALA A 15 -11.76 9.28 1.67
N GLY A 16 -11.17 10.36 2.17
CA GLY A 16 -11.82 11.28 3.09
C GLY A 16 -10.82 12.19 3.78
N TRP A 17 -11.33 13.26 4.39
CA TRP A 17 -10.52 14.26 5.10
C TRP A 17 -9.66 13.65 6.21
N ASN A 18 -10.11 12.52 6.79
CA ASN A 18 -9.45 11.80 7.87
C ASN A 18 -8.57 10.64 7.40
N ARG A 19 -8.36 10.44 6.09
CA ARG A 19 -7.60 9.29 5.57
C ARG A 19 -6.19 9.23 6.14
N LEU A 20 -5.49 10.36 6.26
CA LEU A 20 -4.16 10.38 6.91
C LEU A 20 -4.18 9.95 8.39
N PHE A 21 -5.35 9.90 9.03
CA PHE A 21 -5.52 9.53 10.43
C PHE A 21 -6.11 8.12 10.62
N ASN A 22 -6.42 7.40 9.53
CA ASN A 22 -7.00 6.06 9.57
C ASN A 22 -5.99 4.97 10.02
N SER A 23 -6.44 3.71 10.03
CA SER A 23 -5.63 2.54 10.39
C SER A 23 -4.43 2.35 9.46
N GLU A 24 -4.61 2.63 8.17
CA GLU A 24 -3.66 2.30 7.11
C GLU A 24 -2.52 3.33 6.97
N MET A 25 -2.82 4.62 7.16
CA MET A 25 -1.91 5.73 6.84
C MET A 25 -1.28 6.39 8.07
N ALA A 26 -1.97 6.38 9.20
CA ALA A 26 -1.56 7.23 10.32
C ALA A 26 -0.21 6.85 10.91
N THR A 27 0.05 5.54 10.99
CA THR A 27 1.31 4.92 11.40
C THR A 27 2.42 5.12 10.36
N GLN A 28 2.20 5.87 9.27
CA GLN A 28 3.24 6.12 8.27
C GLN A 28 3.68 7.58 8.22
N ILE A 29 2.85 8.53 8.68
CA ILE A 29 3.20 9.96 8.58
C ILE A 29 2.63 10.86 9.67
N SER A 30 1.55 10.47 10.34
CA SER A 30 0.68 11.43 11.02
C SER A 30 1.11 11.80 12.44
N TRP A 31 2.19 11.23 13.00
CA TRP A 31 2.62 11.50 14.38
C TRP A 31 2.74 12.98 14.72
N LEU A 32 3.45 13.73 13.88
CA LEU A 32 3.70 15.17 14.06
C LEU A 32 2.72 16.05 13.30
N LEU A 33 1.79 15.46 12.53
CA LEU A 33 0.86 16.22 11.70
C LEU A 33 -0.07 17.13 12.54
N PRO A 34 -0.67 16.69 13.67
CA PRO A 34 -1.45 17.59 14.53
C PRO A 34 -0.64 18.80 15.02
N ALA A 35 0.60 18.57 15.48
CA ALA A 35 1.47 19.65 15.93
C ALA A 35 1.84 20.60 14.80
N ALA A 36 2.16 20.08 13.61
CA ALA A 36 2.48 20.87 12.43
C ALA A 36 1.35 21.84 12.05
N LEU A 37 0.09 21.37 12.12
CA LEU A 37 -1.07 22.23 11.87
C LEU A 37 -1.27 23.30 12.95
N ILE A 38 -1.06 22.95 14.23
CA ILE A 38 -1.15 23.92 15.34
C ILE A 38 -0.08 25.01 15.19
N VAL A 39 1.18 24.64 14.94
CA VAL A 39 2.27 25.61 14.81
C VAL A 39 2.23 26.37 13.48
N LEU A 40 1.57 25.85 12.44
CA LEU A 40 1.27 26.62 11.23
C LEU A 40 0.34 27.80 11.56
N VAL A 41 -0.80 27.52 12.18
CA VAL A 41 -1.77 28.55 12.58
C VAL A 41 -1.12 29.53 13.56
N GLY A 42 -0.43 29.01 14.57
CA GLY A 42 0.26 29.81 15.57
C GLY A 42 1.39 30.66 15.01
N GLY A 43 2.19 30.10 14.12
CA GLY A 43 3.29 30.80 13.45
C GLY A 43 2.78 31.91 12.53
N LEU A 44 1.71 31.67 11.75
CA LEU A 44 1.08 32.69 10.92
C LEU A 44 0.47 33.81 11.76
N TRP A 45 -0.12 33.47 12.91
CA TRP A 45 -0.64 34.48 13.84
C TRP A 45 0.48 35.30 14.49
N ALA A 46 1.57 34.66 14.92
CA ALA A 46 2.74 35.34 15.50
C ALA A 46 3.43 36.26 14.47
N THR A 47 3.41 35.88 13.19
CA THR A 47 4.00 36.64 12.08
C THR A 47 2.99 37.52 11.32
N ARG A 48 1.75 37.68 11.81
CA ARG A 48 0.67 38.39 11.08
C ARG A 48 0.97 39.87 10.79
N ARG A 49 1.81 40.49 11.60
CA ARG A 49 2.27 41.88 11.46
C ARG A 49 3.61 42.01 10.76
N ALA A 50 4.25 40.90 10.39
CA ALA A 50 5.53 40.90 9.70
C ALA A 50 5.34 41.38 8.24
N PRO A 51 6.36 42.04 7.66
CA PRO A 51 6.33 42.46 6.26
C PRO A 51 6.21 41.24 5.32
N ARG A 52 5.73 41.48 4.09
CA ARG A 52 5.59 40.40 3.08
C ARG A 52 6.92 39.72 2.71
N THR A 53 8.04 40.38 2.97
CA THR A 53 9.40 39.86 2.75
C THR A 53 9.95 39.04 3.92
N ASP A 54 9.18 38.85 5.00
CA ASP A 54 9.60 38.05 6.14
C ASP A 54 9.78 36.57 5.76
N ARG A 55 11.00 36.06 5.97
CA ARG A 55 11.38 34.70 5.58
C ARG A 55 10.67 33.62 6.41
N VAL A 56 10.31 33.91 7.66
CA VAL A 56 9.61 32.94 8.52
C VAL A 56 8.17 32.77 8.03
N ARG A 57 7.49 33.87 7.74
CA ARG A 57 6.15 33.86 7.15
C ARG A 57 6.15 33.20 5.77
N ALA A 58 7.13 33.50 4.92
CA ALA A 58 7.28 32.85 3.62
C ALA A 58 7.50 31.33 3.76
N GLY A 59 8.35 30.90 4.70
CA GLY A 59 8.56 29.48 5.01
C GLY A 59 7.29 28.78 5.49
N LEU A 60 6.53 29.41 6.39
CA LEU A 60 5.24 28.88 6.87
C LEU A 60 4.23 28.70 5.73
N LEU A 61 4.16 29.65 4.80
CA LEU A 61 3.27 29.55 3.65
C LEU A 61 3.71 28.46 2.68
N LEU A 62 5.01 28.36 2.39
CA LEU A 62 5.56 27.33 1.50
C LEU A 62 5.32 25.93 2.06
N TRP A 63 5.78 25.67 3.29
CA TRP A 63 5.66 24.35 3.91
C TRP A 63 4.22 24.03 4.32
N GLY A 64 3.43 25.05 4.66
CA GLY A 64 1.99 24.92 4.90
C GLY A 64 1.24 24.52 3.65
N ALA A 65 1.47 25.22 2.52
CA ALA A 65 0.88 24.87 1.24
C ALA A 65 1.28 23.46 0.79
N TRP A 66 2.57 23.11 0.91
CA TRP A 66 3.05 21.75 0.62
C TRP A 66 2.30 20.70 1.44
N THR A 67 2.26 20.87 2.77
CA THR A 67 1.61 19.90 3.68
C THR A 67 0.12 19.76 3.38
N LEU A 68 -0.58 20.89 3.21
CA LEU A 68 -2.03 20.90 3.01
C LEU A 68 -2.45 20.38 1.63
N VAL A 69 -1.72 20.75 0.57
CA VAL A 69 -2.01 20.29 -0.79
C VAL A 69 -1.67 18.81 -0.94
N THR A 70 -0.46 18.38 -0.56
CA THR A 70 -0.06 16.98 -0.66
C THR A 70 -0.92 16.10 0.24
N GLY A 71 -1.21 16.54 1.47
CA GLY A 71 -2.11 15.83 2.36
C GLY A 71 -3.55 15.77 1.84
N GLY A 72 -4.05 16.84 1.23
CA GLY A 72 -5.35 16.87 0.57
C GLY A 72 -5.43 15.89 -0.61
N VAL A 73 -4.41 15.87 -1.48
CA VAL A 73 -4.32 14.91 -2.58
C VAL A 73 -4.37 13.48 -2.05
N PHE A 74 -3.56 13.12 -1.05
CA PHE A 74 -3.58 11.75 -0.49
C PHE A 74 -4.90 11.41 0.21
N SER A 75 -5.55 12.39 0.83
CA SER A 75 -6.85 12.22 1.46
C SER A 75 -7.97 11.92 0.45
N TYR A 76 -7.95 12.54 -0.74
CA TYR A 76 -9.05 12.45 -1.72
C TYR A 76 -8.74 11.67 -2.99
N MET A 77 -7.48 11.28 -3.25
CA MET A 77 -7.13 10.54 -4.46
C MET A 77 -7.81 9.15 -4.50
N SER A 78 -8.27 8.79 -5.69
CA SER A 78 -8.90 7.50 -5.97
C SER A 78 -7.92 6.52 -6.59
N GLY A 79 -8.28 5.23 -6.62
CA GLY A 79 -7.44 4.18 -7.18
C GLY A 79 -6.49 3.54 -6.16
N ILE A 80 -5.35 3.03 -6.64
CA ILE A 80 -4.34 2.38 -5.80
C ILE A 80 -3.50 3.46 -5.10
N ILE A 81 -3.63 3.53 -3.78
CA ILE A 81 -2.82 4.37 -2.92
C ILE A 81 -2.05 3.47 -1.96
N HIS A 82 -0.73 3.62 -1.92
CA HIS A 82 0.11 2.92 -0.96
C HIS A 82 0.49 3.83 0.20
N PRO A 83 0.58 3.30 1.43
CA PRO A 83 0.94 4.09 2.61
C PRO A 83 2.29 4.81 2.48
N TYR A 84 3.28 4.22 1.81
CA TYR A 84 4.59 4.82 1.64
C TYR A 84 4.59 6.14 0.83
N TYR A 85 3.56 6.42 0.02
CA TYR A 85 3.44 7.70 -0.69
C TYR A 85 3.42 8.89 0.27
N THR A 86 2.91 8.68 1.49
CA THR A 86 2.80 9.73 2.51
C THR A 86 4.14 10.32 2.95
N ILE A 87 5.27 9.67 2.64
CA ILE A 87 6.60 10.25 2.86
C ILE A 87 6.77 11.61 2.18
N ALA A 88 6.04 11.86 1.09
CA ALA A 88 6.05 13.16 0.42
C ALA A 88 5.54 14.32 1.29
N VAL A 89 4.78 14.05 2.37
CA VAL A 89 4.32 15.08 3.33
C VAL A 89 5.41 15.43 4.35
N ALA A 90 6.41 14.56 4.56
CA ALA A 90 7.40 14.70 5.62
C ALA A 90 8.20 16.03 5.59
N PRO A 91 8.71 16.51 4.43
CA PRO A 91 9.41 17.79 4.37
C PRO A 91 8.54 18.98 4.83
N GLY A 92 7.26 18.93 4.47
CA GLY A 92 6.26 19.93 4.90
C GLY A 92 6.08 19.96 6.41
N ILE A 93 5.86 18.78 7.02
CA ILE A 93 5.76 18.65 8.48
C ILE A 93 7.03 19.18 9.16
N SER A 94 8.22 18.75 8.71
CA SER A 94 9.49 19.21 9.26
C SER A 94 9.66 20.72 9.17
N GLY A 95 9.36 21.30 8.00
CA GLY A 95 9.39 22.75 7.80
C GLY A 95 8.44 23.48 8.74
N LEU A 96 7.20 23.00 8.91
CA LEU A 96 6.23 23.60 9.82
C LEU A 96 6.66 23.54 11.28
N ILE A 97 7.19 22.41 11.75
CA ILE A 97 7.71 22.28 13.11
C ILE A 97 8.85 23.27 13.36
N VAL A 98 9.80 23.39 12.41
CA VAL A 98 10.93 24.31 12.54
C VAL A 98 10.49 25.77 12.49
N PHE A 99 9.79 26.20 11.43
CA PHE A 99 9.41 27.60 11.25
C PHE A 99 8.34 28.04 12.25
N GLY A 100 7.29 27.24 12.44
CA GLY A 100 6.19 27.53 13.36
C GLY A 100 6.60 27.45 14.82
N GLY A 101 7.34 26.41 15.19
CA GLY A 101 7.90 26.26 16.53
C GLY A 101 8.84 27.41 16.87
N THR A 102 9.73 27.79 15.95
CA THR A 102 10.64 28.95 16.15
C THR A 102 9.88 30.26 16.29
N ALA A 103 8.84 30.48 15.48
CA ALA A 103 8.03 31.69 15.57
C ALA A 103 7.36 31.83 16.95
N LEU A 104 6.73 30.75 17.45
CA LEU A 104 6.10 30.71 18.76
C LEU A 104 7.11 30.82 19.90
N TRP A 105 8.28 30.18 19.76
CA TRP A 105 9.34 30.24 20.77
C TRP A 105 9.94 31.64 20.90
N ARG A 106 10.04 32.40 19.80
CA ARG A 106 10.48 33.80 19.83
C ARG A 106 9.49 34.70 20.55
N THR A 107 8.20 34.37 20.49
CA THR A 107 7.13 35.09 21.20
C THR A 107 6.67 34.39 22.48
N ARG A 108 7.53 33.54 23.08
CA ARG A 108 7.22 32.72 24.27
C ARG A 108 6.83 33.50 25.53
N ASP A 109 6.98 34.81 25.54
CA ASP A 109 6.47 35.66 26.62
C ASP A 109 4.95 35.88 26.53
N SER A 110 4.38 35.71 25.34
CA SER A 110 2.95 35.71 25.14
C SER A 110 2.34 34.42 25.67
N TRP A 111 1.29 34.56 26.49
CA TRP A 111 0.45 33.44 26.93
C TRP A 111 -0.07 32.62 25.74
N VAL A 112 -0.48 33.29 24.65
CA VAL A 112 -0.99 32.60 23.44
C VAL A 112 0.05 31.67 22.85
N SER A 113 1.31 32.11 22.77
CA SER A 113 2.39 31.28 22.22
C SER A 113 2.73 30.10 23.13
N ARG A 114 2.69 30.29 24.46
CA ARG A 114 2.86 29.20 25.43
C ARG A 114 1.76 28.15 25.29
N VAL A 115 0.50 28.58 25.20
CA VAL A 115 -0.65 27.69 25.02
C VAL A 115 -0.55 26.92 23.71
N LEU A 116 -0.19 27.58 22.60
CA LEU A 116 -0.07 26.90 21.30
C LEU A 116 1.08 25.89 21.28
N MET A 117 2.23 26.20 21.88
CA MET A 117 3.33 25.24 22.01
C MET A 117 2.92 24.06 22.92
N ALA A 118 2.27 24.33 24.06
CA ALA A 118 1.76 23.29 24.95
C ALA A 118 0.71 22.40 24.26
N ALA A 119 -0.19 23.01 23.47
CA ALA A 119 -1.18 22.30 22.68
C ALA A 119 -0.53 21.42 21.59
N ALA A 120 0.51 21.90 20.90
CA ALA A 120 1.24 21.10 19.92
C ALA A 120 1.92 19.87 20.57
N VAL A 121 2.55 20.05 21.74
CA VAL A 121 3.15 18.97 22.53
C VAL A 121 2.07 17.98 23.01
N GLY A 122 0.99 18.47 23.59
CA GLY A 122 -0.13 17.65 24.07
C GLY A 122 -0.83 16.87 22.95
N ALA A 123 -1.07 17.50 21.81
CA ALA A 123 -1.66 16.84 20.64
C ALA A 123 -0.75 15.73 20.09
N THR A 124 0.57 15.97 20.05
CA THR A 124 1.54 14.93 19.65
C THR A 124 1.54 13.76 20.63
N GLY A 125 1.52 14.03 21.94
CA GLY A 125 1.50 12.98 22.97
C GLY A 125 0.21 12.16 22.93
N ALA A 126 -0.94 12.81 22.84
CA ALA A 126 -2.24 12.15 22.72
C ALA A 126 -2.33 11.32 21.44
N TRP A 127 -1.88 11.86 20.31
CA TRP A 127 -1.89 11.12 19.04
C TRP A 127 -0.89 9.96 19.04
N SER A 128 0.28 10.13 19.64
CA SER A 128 1.27 9.06 19.83
C SER A 128 0.72 7.92 20.68
N PHE A 129 -0.06 8.23 21.72
CA PHE A 129 -0.78 7.19 22.49
C PHE A 129 -1.72 6.40 21.60
N VAL A 130 -2.57 7.08 20.81
CA VAL A 130 -3.51 6.43 19.90
C VAL A 130 -2.79 5.52 18.90
N LEU A 131 -1.63 5.93 18.39
CA LEU A 131 -0.85 5.13 17.44
C LEU A 131 -0.17 3.93 18.11
N LEU A 132 0.41 4.11 19.29
CA LEU A 132 1.04 3.01 20.04
C LEU A 132 0.01 2.02 20.60
N ASP A 133 -1.21 2.47 20.88
CA ASP A 133 -2.31 1.62 21.33
C ASP A 133 -2.80 0.65 20.24
N ARG A 134 -2.42 0.88 18.98
CA ARG A 134 -2.65 -0.08 17.88
C ARG A 134 -1.76 -1.33 17.99
N THR A 135 -0.69 -1.24 18.76
CA THR A 135 0.28 -2.31 19.03
C THR A 135 0.52 -2.42 20.54
N PRO A 136 -0.52 -2.72 21.33
CA PRO A 136 -0.47 -2.57 22.78
C PRO A 136 0.51 -3.53 23.46
N ASP A 137 0.82 -4.65 22.80
CA ASP A 137 1.78 -5.66 23.28
C ASP A 137 3.23 -5.30 22.93
N TRP A 138 3.44 -4.40 21.96
CA TRP A 138 4.77 -3.95 21.54
C TRP A 138 5.22 -2.79 22.43
N TYR A 139 6.13 -3.07 23.37
CA TYR A 139 6.55 -2.16 24.43
C TYR A 139 5.36 -1.48 25.17
N PRO A 140 4.57 -2.24 25.95
CA PRO A 140 3.28 -1.77 26.51
C PRO A 140 3.36 -0.49 27.36
N ALA A 141 4.51 -0.22 27.98
CA ALA A 141 4.75 0.96 28.79
C ALA A 141 4.98 2.23 27.95
N LEU A 142 5.40 2.11 26.68
CA LEU A 142 5.85 3.22 25.86
C LEU A 142 4.74 4.27 25.68
N ARG A 143 3.50 3.84 25.40
CA ARG A 143 2.35 4.75 25.25
C ARG A 143 2.14 5.64 26.48
N PHE A 144 2.33 5.09 27.68
CA PHE A 144 2.16 5.85 28.93
C PHE A 144 3.33 6.78 29.20
N VAL A 145 4.57 6.33 28.93
CA VAL A 145 5.78 7.14 29.07
C VAL A 145 5.71 8.38 28.15
N VAL A 146 5.27 8.20 26.90
CA VAL A 146 5.12 9.30 25.93
C VAL A 146 4.08 10.31 26.39
N VAL A 147 2.92 9.87 26.89
CA VAL A 147 1.88 10.76 27.42
C VAL A 147 2.37 11.51 28.66
N ALA A 148 3.02 10.83 29.60
CA ALA A 148 3.56 11.47 30.80
C ALA A 148 4.59 12.54 30.44
N ALA A 149 5.50 12.26 29.50
CA ALA A 149 6.47 13.22 28.99
C ALA A 149 5.76 14.42 28.32
N ALA A 150 4.75 14.17 27.48
CA ALA A 150 3.97 15.23 26.83
C ALA A 150 3.28 16.15 27.84
N ILE A 151 2.70 15.60 28.90
CA ILE A 151 2.06 16.38 29.98
C ILE A 151 3.09 17.25 30.70
N VAL A 152 4.22 16.69 31.11
CA VAL A 152 5.29 17.44 31.78
C VAL A 152 5.82 18.56 30.89
N GLY A 153 6.04 18.28 29.61
CA GLY A 153 6.46 19.29 28.62
C GLY A 153 5.44 20.39 28.41
N ALA A 154 4.17 20.05 28.27
CA ALA A 154 3.08 21.02 28.10
C ALA A 154 2.95 21.92 29.33
N LEU A 155 2.98 21.37 30.54
CA LEU A 155 2.95 22.14 31.78
C LEU A 155 4.18 23.05 31.93
N ALA A 156 5.37 22.55 31.61
CA ALA A 156 6.60 23.34 31.66
C ALA A 156 6.54 24.57 30.72
N LEU A 157 5.95 24.42 29.54
CA LEU A 157 5.75 25.52 28.59
C LEU A 157 4.80 26.60 29.10
N LEU A 158 3.83 26.26 29.96
CA LEU A 158 2.84 27.19 30.49
C LEU A 158 3.40 28.08 31.63
N VAL A 159 4.31 27.56 32.47
CA VAL A 159 4.77 28.19 33.73
C VAL A 159 5.75 29.38 33.56
N GLY A 160 6.21 29.69 32.34
CA GLY A 160 7.44 30.45 32.05
C GLY A 160 7.91 31.66 32.91
N ARG A 161 9.25 31.62 33.17
CA ARG A 161 10.30 32.63 33.50
C ARG A 161 10.58 33.02 34.97
N ARG A 162 11.72 32.51 35.51
CA ARG A 162 13.01 33.26 35.73
C ARG A 162 14.19 32.36 36.19
N LEU A 163 13.96 31.11 36.60
CA LEU A 163 15.01 30.15 37.06
C LEU A 163 15.27 28.94 36.13
N LEU A 164 14.57 28.86 34.98
CA LEU A 164 14.31 27.61 34.24
C LEU A 164 14.95 27.52 32.84
N THR A 165 15.82 28.45 32.43
CA THR A 165 16.26 28.56 31.03
C THR A 165 17.12 27.39 30.53
N ILE A 166 17.83 26.68 31.41
CA ILE A 166 18.66 25.51 31.06
C ILE A 166 17.87 24.19 31.27
N THR A 167 17.10 24.10 32.35
CA THR A 167 16.26 22.94 32.68
C THR A 167 15.01 22.83 31.79
N ALA A 168 14.38 23.92 31.38
CA ALA A 168 13.27 23.90 30.42
C ALA A 168 13.74 23.59 28.99
N ALA A 169 14.97 23.96 28.61
CA ALA A 169 15.57 23.55 27.35
C ALA A 169 15.89 22.04 27.37
N GLY A 170 16.43 21.52 28.47
CA GLY A 170 16.67 20.09 28.67
C GLY A 170 15.38 19.25 28.70
N VAL A 171 14.33 19.74 29.35
CA VAL A 171 13.01 19.09 29.37
C VAL A 171 12.32 19.20 28.00
N ALA A 172 12.41 20.32 27.30
CA ALA A 172 11.86 20.44 25.94
C ALA A 172 12.57 19.52 24.93
N VAL A 173 13.89 19.34 25.06
CA VAL A 173 14.65 18.37 24.27
C VAL A 173 14.29 16.93 24.65
N ALA A 174 14.18 16.61 25.94
CA ALA A 174 13.77 15.29 26.42
C ALA A 174 12.32 14.95 26.01
N VAL A 175 11.43 15.94 25.95
CA VAL A 175 10.06 15.82 25.47
C VAL A 175 10.01 15.73 23.94
N ALA A 176 10.86 16.46 23.21
CA ALA A 176 10.99 16.30 21.76
C ALA A 176 11.54 14.91 21.38
N VAL A 177 12.46 14.36 22.18
CA VAL A 177 12.97 12.99 22.03
C VAL A 177 11.91 11.95 22.43
N ALA A 178 11.14 12.20 23.49
CA ALA A 178 10.05 11.32 23.90
C ALA A 178 8.81 11.39 22.99
N LEU A 179 8.56 12.52 22.31
CA LEU A 179 7.46 12.68 21.34
C LEU A 179 7.84 12.24 19.93
N GLY A 180 9.14 12.32 19.59
CA GLY A 180 9.70 11.62 18.45
C GLY A 180 9.84 10.12 18.70
N SER A 181 9.57 9.61 19.90
CA SER A 181 9.87 8.22 20.23
C SER A 181 9.05 7.20 19.42
N PRO A 182 7.78 7.38 19.05
CA PRO A 182 7.14 6.38 18.19
C PRO A 182 7.75 6.35 16.79
N SER A 183 8.01 7.51 16.16
CA SER A 183 8.61 7.57 14.82
C SER A 183 10.10 7.22 14.82
N ALA A 184 10.85 7.57 15.87
CA ALA A 184 12.25 7.24 16.03
C ALA A 184 12.44 5.77 16.44
N VAL A 185 11.60 5.24 17.33
CA VAL A 185 11.64 3.80 17.69
C VAL A 185 11.13 2.97 16.52
N TYR A 186 10.11 3.42 15.76
CA TYR A 186 9.75 2.78 14.50
C TYR A 186 10.86 2.89 13.46
N ALA A 187 11.56 4.02 13.35
CA ALA A 187 12.71 4.12 12.44
C ALA A 187 13.83 3.15 12.85
N VAL A 188 14.13 3.01 14.15
CA VAL A 188 15.10 2.03 14.65
C VAL A 188 14.63 0.61 14.35
N GLU A 189 13.37 0.29 14.64
CA GLU A 189 12.77 -1.01 14.37
C GLU A 189 12.82 -1.35 12.88
N THR A 190 12.35 -0.44 12.01
CA THR A 190 12.39 -0.58 10.55
C THR A 190 13.82 -0.73 10.01
N VAL A 191 14.82 -0.08 10.60
CA VAL A 191 16.24 -0.26 10.19
C VAL A 191 16.82 -1.58 10.73
N SER A 192 16.36 -2.03 11.90
CA SER A 192 16.87 -3.23 12.57
C SER A 192 16.21 -4.54 12.12
N THR A 193 15.04 -4.48 11.49
CA THR A 193 14.28 -5.63 11.02
C THR A 193 14.56 -5.88 9.54
N PRO A 194 14.94 -7.11 9.11
CA PRO A 194 14.99 -7.45 7.70
C PRO A 194 13.59 -7.39 7.07
N HIS A 195 13.46 -6.71 5.93
CA HIS A 195 12.21 -6.59 5.19
C HIS A 195 12.26 -7.41 3.90
N SER A 196 11.19 -8.13 3.60
CA SER A 196 10.96 -8.81 2.32
C SER A 196 9.64 -8.34 1.71
N GLY A 197 9.59 -8.29 0.38
CA GLY A 197 8.41 -7.84 -0.36
C GLY A 197 8.42 -6.34 -0.71
N PRO A 198 7.44 -5.88 -1.51
CA PRO A 198 7.49 -4.57 -2.17
C PRO A 198 6.97 -3.41 -1.33
N ILE A 199 6.44 -3.65 -0.11
CA ILE A 199 5.74 -2.63 0.69
C ILE A 199 6.44 -2.49 2.05
N PRO A 200 7.41 -1.59 2.19
CA PRO A 200 7.93 -1.24 3.50
C PRO A 200 6.86 -0.49 4.30
N SER A 201 6.72 -0.83 5.58
CA SER A 201 5.82 -0.16 6.52
C SER A 201 6.59 0.25 7.77
N ALA A 202 6.33 1.45 8.29
CA ALA A 202 6.92 1.89 9.54
C ALA A 202 6.29 1.19 10.75
N GLY A 203 7.15 0.76 11.67
CA GLY A 203 6.78 0.17 12.95
C GLY A 203 6.52 -1.33 12.91
N PRO A 204 6.30 -1.95 14.08
CA PRO A 204 6.11 -3.39 14.21
C PRO A 204 4.92 -3.86 13.39
N ALA A 205 5.03 -5.08 12.87
CA ALA A 205 3.95 -5.71 12.13
C ALA A 205 2.65 -5.74 12.96
N THR A 206 1.64 -5.01 12.50
CA THR A 206 0.28 -5.10 13.02
C THR A 206 -0.50 -6.13 12.23
N ALA A 207 -1.33 -6.94 12.89
CA ALA A 207 -2.23 -7.89 12.22
C ALA A 207 -3.21 -7.22 11.22
N GLY A 208 -3.38 -5.90 11.29
CA GLY A 208 -4.18 -5.09 10.36
C GLY A 208 -3.37 -4.41 9.24
N GLY A 209 -2.04 -4.50 9.26
CA GLY A 209 -1.16 -4.12 8.14
C GLY A 209 -1.04 -5.21 7.08
N GLN A 210 -1.47 -6.43 7.39
CA GLN A 210 -1.80 -7.43 6.38
C GLN A 210 -3.15 -7.07 5.74
N PHE A 211 -3.15 -7.05 4.40
CA PHE A 211 -4.30 -6.93 3.49
C PHE A 211 -5.70 -7.09 4.15
N PRO A 212 -6.65 -6.17 3.90
CA PRO A 212 -8.06 -6.36 4.26
C PRO A 212 -8.65 -7.54 3.48
N GLY A 213 -8.48 -8.74 4.02
CA GLY A 213 -8.81 -9.99 3.37
C GLY A 213 -8.24 -11.16 4.13
N GLY A 214 -8.95 -11.60 5.18
CA GLY A 214 -8.65 -12.81 5.98
C GLY A 214 -8.65 -14.14 5.21
N MET A 215 -8.46 -14.13 3.90
CA MET A 215 -8.15 -15.30 3.07
C MET A 215 -6.64 -15.58 2.94
N VAL A 216 -5.76 -14.58 3.08
CA VAL A 216 -4.32 -14.81 2.82
C VAL A 216 -3.64 -15.62 3.92
N ARG A 217 -4.07 -15.46 5.18
CA ARG A 217 -3.48 -16.19 6.32
C ARG A 217 -3.86 -17.68 6.38
N ARG A 218 -4.87 -18.12 5.61
CA ARG A 218 -5.20 -19.56 5.51
C ARG A 218 -4.42 -20.29 4.42
N THR A 219 -3.69 -19.56 3.57
CA THR A 219 -2.93 -20.12 2.43
C THR A 219 -1.41 -19.98 2.58
N PHE A 220 -0.91 -19.01 3.35
CA PHE A 220 0.53 -18.71 3.45
C PHE A 220 1.08 -18.71 4.89
N GLY A 221 0.81 -19.77 5.65
CA GLY A 221 1.53 -20.06 6.91
C GLY A 221 2.77 -20.92 6.64
N PRO A 222 3.90 -20.75 7.36
CA PRO A 222 5.01 -21.69 7.29
C PRO A 222 4.52 -23.06 7.78
N ARG A 223 4.60 -24.07 6.92
CA ARG A 223 4.46 -25.47 7.33
C ARG A 223 5.77 -25.91 7.97
N SER A 224 6.06 -25.38 9.15
CA SER A 224 7.19 -25.81 9.99
C SER A 224 6.74 -25.85 11.45
N GLY A 225 6.07 -26.93 11.82
CA GLY A 225 5.97 -27.37 13.21
C GLY A 225 6.92 -28.56 13.42
N PRO A 226 7.69 -28.62 14.51
CA PRO A 226 8.40 -29.84 14.88
C PRO A 226 7.39 -30.95 15.20
N THR A 227 7.67 -32.14 14.70
CA THR A 227 7.02 -33.38 15.13
C THR A 227 7.19 -33.58 16.63
N ASN A 228 6.09 -33.80 17.35
CA ASN A 228 5.90 -34.82 18.40
C ASN A 228 4.65 -34.51 19.25
N GLY A 229 3.71 -35.47 19.32
CA GLY A 229 2.61 -35.48 20.30
C GLY A 229 1.28 -35.98 19.73
N ALA A 230 0.93 -37.23 20.03
CA ALA A 230 -0.31 -37.90 19.66
C ALA A 230 -1.53 -37.30 20.37
N MET A 231 -2.66 -37.18 19.66
CA MET A 231 -3.99 -37.55 20.18
C MET A 231 -5.03 -37.62 19.04
N ASP A 232 -5.74 -38.73 19.06
CA ASP A 232 -6.74 -39.22 18.10
C ASP A 232 -8.01 -38.36 18.03
N GLY A 233 -8.63 -38.32 16.85
CA GLY A 233 -9.97 -37.76 16.66
C GLY A 233 -10.37 -37.68 15.19
N ALA A 234 -10.95 -38.77 14.68
CA ALA A 234 -11.45 -38.87 13.32
C ALA A 234 -12.60 -37.87 13.04
N MET A 235 -12.42 -36.98 12.05
CA MET A 235 -13.52 -36.46 11.23
C MET A 235 -13.11 -36.43 9.76
N ASN A 236 -13.83 -37.26 9.02
CA ASN A 236 -13.73 -37.53 7.60
C ASN A 236 -14.47 -36.42 6.83
N GLY A 237 -13.88 -35.82 5.78
CA GLY A 237 -14.66 -35.02 4.83
C GLY A 237 -13.93 -33.93 4.05
N ARG A 238 -13.43 -34.29 2.86
CA ARG A 238 -13.23 -33.46 1.64
C ARG A 238 -12.31 -32.24 1.77
N SER A 239 -11.08 -32.43 1.30
CA SER A 239 -10.18 -31.37 0.83
C SER A 239 -10.91 -30.48 -0.17
N GLN A 240 -11.09 -29.22 0.19
CA GLN A 240 -11.62 -28.18 -0.66
C GLN A 240 -10.45 -27.60 -1.46
N ASP A 241 -10.37 -27.98 -2.74
CA ASP A 241 -9.46 -27.38 -3.72
C ASP A 241 -9.82 -25.91 -3.90
N GLY A 242 -9.16 -25.05 -3.13
CA GLY A 242 -9.27 -23.61 -3.21
C GLY A 242 -8.16 -23.05 -4.10
N GLY A 243 -8.49 -22.75 -5.36
CA GLY A 243 -7.64 -21.94 -6.24
C GLY A 243 -7.44 -20.54 -5.64
N GLY A 244 -6.33 -20.35 -4.94
CA GLY A 244 -5.93 -19.08 -4.36
C GLY A 244 -5.13 -18.24 -5.35
N PHE A 245 -5.32 -16.92 -5.30
CA PHE A 245 -4.38 -15.93 -5.82
C PHE A 245 -3.01 -16.20 -5.19
N GLY A 246 -2.20 -17.01 -5.87
CA GLY A 246 -0.92 -17.51 -5.38
C GLY A 246 0.13 -17.34 -6.47
N GLY A 247 1.06 -16.41 -6.23
CA GLY A 247 2.25 -16.23 -7.04
C GLY A 247 2.58 -14.75 -7.24
N GLY A 248 3.57 -14.24 -6.49
CA GLY A 248 4.34 -13.08 -6.96
C GLY A 248 4.36 -11.81 -6.10
N LEU A 249 4.05 -11.86 -4.79
CA LEU A 249 4.27 -10.69 -3.91
C LEU A 249 5.48 -10.83 -2.97
N ASP A 250 6.01 -12.04 -2.81
CA ASP A 250 7.31 -12.30 -2.18
C ASP A 250 8.32 -12.69 -3.26
N GLY A 251 9.57 -12.29 -3.08
CA GLY A 251 10.65 -12.43 -4.05
C GLY A 251 10.63 -13.76 -4.80
N GLY A 252 10.54 -13.66 -6.13
CA GLY A 252 10.62 -14.79 -7.04
C GLY A 252 9.55 -15.84 -6.78
N ALA A 253 8.37 -15.68 -7.39
CA ALA A 253 7.72 -16.88 -7.90
C ALA A 253 8.76 -17.52 -8.83
N THR A 254 9.46 -18.54 -8.35
CA THR A 254 10.37 -19.33 -9.17
C THR A 254 9.48 -19.92 -10.25
N ALA A 255 9.45 -19.26 -11.42
CA ALA A 255 8.88 -19.84 -12.61
C ALA A 255 9.51 -21.23 -12.74
N ASP A 256 8.65 -22.22 -12.97
CA ASP A 256 9.13 -23.59 -13.06
C ASP A 256 10.24 -23.67 -14.11
N SER A 257 11.32 -24.40 -13.79
CA SER A 257 12.49 -24.50 -14.66
C SER A 257 12.13 -24.98 -16.08
N GLU A 258 11.09 -25.79 -16.22
CA GLU A 258 10.60 -26.26 -17.52
C GLU A 258 9.97 -25.12 -18.33
N VAL A 259 9.14 -24.29 -17.70
CA VAL A 259 8.53 -23.12 -18.37
C VAL A 259 9.62 -22.10 -18.73
N VAL A 260 10.59 -21.88 -17.84
CA VAL A 260 11.74 -21.01 -18.11
C VAL A 260 12.53 -21.48 -19.31
N GLN A 261 12.82 -22.78 -19.41
CA GLN A 261 13.54 -23.34 -20.55
C GLN A 261 12.71 -23.27 -21.84
N LEU A 262 11.39 -23.55 -21.77
CA LEU A 262 10.48 -23.41 -22.90
C LEU A 262 10.53 -21.99 -23.47
N LEU A 263 10.41 -20.98 -22.61
CA LEU A 263 10.46 -19.57 -23.02
C LEU A 263 11.81 -19.20 -23.63
N ARG A 264 12.92 -19.62 -23.01
CA ARG A 264 14.27 -19.33 -23.53
C ARG A 264 14.51 -19.95 -24.91
N ASN A 265 14.05 -21.18 -25.10
CA ASN A 265 14.26 -21.90 -26.35
C ASN A 265 13.30 -21.43 -27.46
N GLY A 266 12.11 -20.95 -27.10
CA GLY A 266 11.09 -20.50 -28.05
C GLY A 266 11.11 -19.00 -28.37
N GLN A 267 12.00 -18.19 -27.80
CA GLN A 267 11.95 -16.74 -28.04
C GLN A 267 12.45 -16.31 -29.43
N GLU A 268 13.26 -17.12 -30.11
CA GLU A 268 13.93 -16.71 -31.35
C GLU A 268 12.92 -16.46 -32.48
N GLY A 269 12.98 -15.27 -33.08
CA GLY A 269 12.07 -14.86 -34.16
C GLY A 269 10.74 -14.27 -33.69
N TYR A 270 10.46 -14.26 -32.38
CA TYR A 270 9.24 -13.69 -31.82
C TYR A 270 9.51 -12.39 -31.08
N ARG A 271 8.58 -11.45 -31.18
CA ARG A 271 8.62 -10.22 -30.37
C ARG A 271 8.36 -10.49 -28.90
N TRP A 272 7.49 -11.46 -28.61
CA TRP A 272 7.17 -11.94 -27.26
C TRP A 272 7.26 -13.46 -27.23
N ALA A 273 8.08 -14.00 -26.33
CA ALA A 273 8.19 -15.43 -26.12
C ALA A 273 6.85 -16.03 -25.63
N ALA A 274 6.09 -15.25 -24.85
CA ALA A 274 4.71 -15.61 -24.52
C ALA A 274 3.82 -14.39 -24.28
N ALA A 275 2.51 -14.60 -24.31
CA ALA A 275 1.50 -13.73 -23.71
C ALA A 275 0.85 -14.39 -22.50
N THR A 276 0.53 -13.61 -21.47
CA THR A 276 -0.17 -14.10 -20.27
C THR A 276 -1.04 -13.01 -19.65
N SER A 277 -1.99 -13.42 -18.82
CA SER A 277 -2.86 -12.50 -18.09
C SER A 277 -2.18 -11.98 -16.82
N GLY A 278 -2.22 -10.67 -16.64
CA GLY A 278 -1.70 -9.98 -15.47
C GLY A 278 -0.19 -9.72 -15.49
N SER A 279 0.19 -8.53 -15.01
CA SER A 279 1.61 -8.11 -14.96
C SER A 279 2.45 -8.87 -13.95
N GLN A 280 1.84 -9.46 -12.91
CA GLN A 280 2.54 -10.22 -11.86
C GLN A 280 3.10 -11.53 -12.41
N THR A 281 2.28 -12.27 -13.16
CA THR A 281 2.68 -13.51 -13.84
C THR A 281 3.73 -13.21 -14.91
N ALA A 282 3.47 -12.20 -15.75
CA ALA A 282 4.41 -11.79 -16.80
C ALA A 282 5.77 -11.40 -16.22
N GLY A 283 5.82 -10.51 -15.24
CA GLY A 283 7.08 -10.05 -14.64
C GLY A 283 7.88 -11.18 -13.97
N SER A 284 7.21 -12.14 -13.34
CA SER A 284 7.90 -13.32 -12.76
C SER A 284 8.55 -14.19 -13.84
N LEU A 285 7.85 -14.40 -14.96
CA LEU A 285 8.37 -15.14 -16.11
C LEU A 285 9.50 -14.38 -16.82
N GLU A 286 9.38 -13.05 -17.00
CA GLU A 286 10.42 -12.20 -17.59
C GLU A 286 11.71 -12.27 -16.77
N LEU A 287 11.62 -12.08 -15.45
CA LEU A 287 12.78 -12.11 -14.56
C LEU A 287 13.47 -13.48 -14.53
N ALA A 288 12.70 -14.57 -14.52
CA ALA A 288 13.25 -15.92 -14.48
C ALA A 288 13.83 -16.38 -15.82
N SER A 289 13.15 -16.06 -16.92
CA SER A 289 13.53 -16.50 -18.26
C SER A 289 14.51 -15.57 -18.97
N GLY A 290 14.50 -14.27 -18.67
CA GLY A 290 15.22 -13.25 -19.41
C GLY A 290 14.61 -12.96 -20.79
N THR A 291 13.34 -13.33 -21.00
CA THR A 291 12.62 -13.17 -22.28
C THR A 291 11.50 -12.14 -22.17
N ALA A 292 11.06 -11.58 -23.30
CA ALA A 292 9.95 -10.62 -23.33
C ALA A 292 8.60 -11.33 -23.23
N ILE A 293 7.73 -10.90 -22.29
CA ILE A 293 6.40 -11.50 -22.07
C ILE A 293 5.33 -10.41 -22.20
N MET A 294 4.32 -10.64 -23.05
CA MET A 294 3.18 -9.73 -23.17
C MET A 294 2.26 -9.88 -21.95
N ALA A 295 2.28 -8.89 -21.06
CA ALA A 295 1.34 -8.76 -19.95
C ALA A 295 -0.01 -8.18 -20.44
N MET A 296 -1.09 -8.96 -20.38
CA MET A 296 -2.43 -8.47 -20.73
C MET A 296 -3.20 -8.02 -19.49
N GLY A 297 -3.70 -6.78 -19.50
CA GLY A 297 -4.55 -6.22 -18.46
C GLY A 297 -3.83 -5.68 -17.22
N GLY A 298 -2.50 -5.77 -17.14
CA GLY A 298 -1.75 -5.11 -16.05
C GLY A 298 -2.00 -5.69 -14.66
N PHE A 299 -1.81 -4.88 -13.61
CA PHE A 299 -1.93 -5.36 -12.22
C PHE A 299 -3.38 -5.70 -11.82
N ASN A 300 -4.35 -4.88 -12.24
CA ASN A 300 -5.76 -5.00 -11.85
C ASN A 300 -6.71 -5.39 -13.00
N GLY A 301 -6.19 -5.77 -14.17
CA GLY A 301 -7.01 -6.08 -15.35
C GLY A 301 -7.48 -4.84 -16.15
N GLY A 302 -7.08 -3.63 -15.76
CA GLY A 302 -7.51 -2.36 -16.34
C GLY A 302 -6.54 -1.71 -17.32
N ASP A 303 -5.31 -2.24 -17.46
CA ASP A 303 -4.37 -1.70 -18.44
C ASP A 303 -4.84 -2.06 -19.86
N PRO A 304 -4.63 -1.19 -20.85
CA PRO A 304 -4.97 -1.50 -22.24
C PRO A 304 -4.35 -2.83 -22.69
N ALA A 305 -5.20 -3.76 -23.10
CA ALA A 305 -4.80 -5.01 -23.73
C ALA A 305 -5.13 -4.95 -25.23
N PRO A 306 -4.44 -5.75 -26.09
CA PRO A 306 -4.85 -5.90 -27.48
C PRO A 306 -6.31 -6.33 -27.57
N THR A 307 -7.02 -5.88 -28.60
CA THR A 307 -8.32 -6.49 -28.95
C THR A 307 -8.10 -7.92 -29.43
N LEU A 308 -9.14 -8.76 -29.45
CA LEU A 308 -9.04 -10.10 -30.03
C LEU A 308 -8.52 -10.06 -31.48
N ALA A 309 -8.97 -9.09 -32.28
CA ALA A 309 -8.51 -8.92 -33.66
C ALA A 309 -7.01 -8.59 -33.74
N GLN A 310 -6.53 -7.68 -32.88
CA GLN A 310 -5.11 -7.34 -32.80
C GLN A 310 -4.28 -8.53 -32.30
N PHE A 311 -4.77 -9.27 -31.31
CA PHE A 311 -4.09 -10.45 -30.80
C PHE A 311 -3.94 -11.52 -31.88
N LYS A 312 -5.02 -11.81 -32.63
CA LYS A 312 -4.97 -12.71 -33.79
C LYS A 312 -3.97 -12.23 -34.85
N GLN A 313 -3.90 -10.92 -35.08
CA GLN A 313 -2.93 -10.35 -36.02
C GLN A 313 -1.49 -10.57 -35.53
N TYR A 314 -1.20 -10.36 -34.25
CA TYR A 314 0.13 -10.62 -33.68
C TYR A 314 0.52 -12.10 -33.78
N VAL A 315 -0.43 -13.00 -33.51
CA VAL A 315 -0.19 -14.45 -33.69
C VAL A 315 0.09 -14.76 -35.16
N ALA A 316 -0.72 -14.25 -36.08
CA ALA A 316 -0.54 -14.49 -37.51
C ALA A 316 0.76 -13.87 -38.06
N ALA A 317 1.23 -12.76 -37.48
CA ALA A 317 2.49 -12.11 -37.83
C ALA A 317 3.73 -12.81 -37.24
N GLY A 318 3.55 -13.82 -36.37
CA GLY A 318 4.66 -14.45 -35.67
C GLY A 318 5.24 -13.60 -34.55
N ASP A 319 4.48 -12.64 -34.02
CA ASP A 319 4.94 -11.79 -32.92
C ASP A 319 4.90 -12.50 -31.56
N ILE A 320 4.03 -13.51 -31.38
CA ILE A 320 3.81 -14.20 -30.10
C ILE A 320 3.96 -15.71 -30.31
N HIS A 321 4.86 -16.36 -29.56
CA HIS A 321 5.03 -17.82 -29.65
C HIS A 321 4.03 -18.57 -28.77
N TYR A 322 4.08 -18.37 -27.46
CA TYR A 322 3.24 -19.10 -26.53
C TYR A 322 2.13 -18.23 -25.92
N TYR A 323 1.06 -18.87 -25.49
CA TYR A 323 0.13 -18.30 -24.53
C TYR A 323 0.18 -19.12 -23.25
N ILE A 324 0.52 -18.49 -22.13
CA ILE A 324 0.54 -19.12 -20.82
C ILE A 324 -0.74 -18.72 -20.10
N ALA A 325 -1.60 -19.70 -19.81
CA ALA A 325 -2.81 -19.44 -19.05
C ALA A 325 -2.43 -18.93 -17.67
N GLY A 326 -2.84 -17.70 -17.34
CA GLY A 326 -2.66 -17.18 -16.00
C GLY A 326 -3.41 -18.04 -14.98
N GLY A 327 -2.91 -18.08 -13.74
CA GLY A 327 -3.49 -18.79 -12.59
C GLY A 327 -4.84 -18.25 -12.11
N GLY A 328 -5.74 -17.96 -13.03
CA GLY A 328 -7.09 -17.44 -12.85
C GLY A 328 -8.02 -17.99 -13.93
N ALA A 329 -7.99 -19.31 -14.14
CA ALA A 329 -8.97 -20.07 -14.91
C ALA A 329 -9.11 -21.49 -14.32
N GLY A 330 -9.23 -21.58 -12.99
CA GLY A 330 -9.63 -22.81 -12.32
C GLY A 330 -11.14 -22.97 -12.35
N GLY A 331 -11.68 -23.61 -13.39
CA GLY A 331 -13.01 -24.21 -13.36
C GLY A 331 -14.07 -23.65 -14.31
N ALA A 332 -13.86 -23.79 -15.63
CA ALA A 332 -14.95 -23.82 -16.61
C ALA A 332 -14.86 -25.10 -17.44
N GLY A 333 -14.85 -26.25 -16.78
CA GLY A 333 -14.64 -27.52 -17.47
C GLY A 333 -14.62 -28.74 -16.56
N ARG A 334 -15.70 -28.97 -15.79
CA ARG A 334 -16.16 -30.29 -15.31
C ARG A 334 -17.44 -30.12 -14.50
N GLY A 335 -18.57 -30.54 -15.08
CA GLY A 335 -19.87 -30.61 -14.39
C GLY A 335 -20.98 -29.80 -15.05
N ALA A 336 -21.24 -30.01 -16.35
CA ALA A 336 -22.52 -29.61 -16.93
C ALA A 336 -23.61 -30.54 -16.35
N ALA A 337 -24.40 -30.05 -15.40
CA ALA A 337 -25.68 -30.66 -15.08
C ALA A 337 -26.64 -30.39 -16.26
N PRO A 338 -27.39 -31.39 -16.76
CA PRO A 338 -28.31 -31.17 -17.87
C PRO A 338 -29.49 -30.33 -17.38
N GLY A 339 -29.71 -29.13 -17.93
CA GLY A 339 -30.98 -28.41 -17.74
C GLY A 339 -30.98 -26.88 -17.68
N ALA A 340 -29.85 -26.18 -17.73
CA ALA A 340 -29.84 -24.72 -17.79
C ALA A 340 -29.68 -24.23 -19.24
N SER A 341 -30.76 -23.73 -19.82
CA SER A 341 -30.80 -23.13 -21.15
C SER A 341 -29.90 -21.89 -21.26
N ALA A 342 -29.23 -21.78 -22.40
CA ALA A 342 -28.41 -20.64 -22.80
C ALA A 342 -29.21 -19.33 -22.75
N GLY A 343 -28.88 -18.46 -21.80
CA GLY A 343 -29.38 -17.10 -21.70
C GLY A 343 -28.33 -16.12 -22.22
N ALA A 344 -28.70 -15.36 -23.24
CA ALA A 344 -27.88 -14.40 -23.96
C ALA A 344 -27.09 -13.42 -23.07
N VAL A 345 -25.84 -13.17 -23.44
CA VAL A 345 -25.02 -12.08 -22.92
C VAL A 345 -25.56 -10.76 -23.51
N PRO A 346 -26.02 -9.78 -22.72
CA PRO A 346 -26.40 -8.48 -23.27
C PRO A 346 -25.16 -7.69 -23.68
N ALA A 347 -25.21 -7.09 -24.86
CA ALA A 347 -24.18 -6.22 -25.41
C ALA A 347 -24.15 -4.83 -24.75
N ALA A 348 -22.94 -4.26 -24.72
CA ALA A 348 -22.57 -2.84 -24.73
C ALA A 348 -23.31 -1.84 -23.81
N GLY A 349 -22.59 -1.33 -22.81
CA GLY A 349 -22.87 -0.05 -22.16
C GLY A 349 -21.57 0.75 -22.04
N ASP A 350 -21.57 1.96 -22.58
CA ASP A 350 -20.56 2.99 -22.37
C ASP A 350 -20.68 3.53 -20.93
N GLY A 351 -19.63 3.38 -20.15
CA GLY A 351 -19.69 3.72 -18.73
C GLY A 351 -18.32 3.82 -18.12
N SER A 352 -17.72 5.00 -18.28
CA SER A 352 -16.82 5.55 -17.27
C SER A 352 -17.50 5.50 -15.90
N ASP A 353 -16.71 5.25 -14.86
CA ASP A 353 -17.05 5.30 -13.43
C ASP A 353 -17.36 3.94 -12.80
N GLY A 354 -16.33 3.37 -12.15
CA GLY A 354 -16.48 2.29 -11.17
C GLY A 354 -15.81 0.98 -11.60
N PHE A 355 -14.73 0.62 -10.89
CA PHE A 355 -13.98 -0.64 -10.90
C PHE A 355 -14.58 -1.75 -11.80
N GLY A 356 -14.28 -1.65 -13.09
CA GLY A 356 -14.89 -2.45 -14.15
C GLY A 356 -14.05 -3.66 -14.53
N GLY A 357 -14.01 -4.67 -13.66
CA GLY A 357 -13.75 -6.06 -14.04
C GLY A 357 -12.31 -6.54 -14.06
N PHE A 358 -11.98 -7.39 -13.08
CA PHE A 358 -10.91 -8.37 -13.24
C PHE A 358 -11.18 -9.17 -14.53
N GLY A 359 -10.32 -9.01 -15.55
CA GLY A 359 -10.34 -9.83 -16.76
C GLY A 359 -11.25 -9.40 -17.92
N ARG A 360 -11.83 -8.19 -17.93
CA ARG A 360 -12.78 -7.79 -19.00
C ARG A 360 -12.17 -7.55 -20.37
N GLY A 361 -10.88 -7.22 -20.47
CA GLY A 361 -10.25 -6.85 -21.76
C GLY A 361 -9.73 -8.01 -22.61
N PHE A 362 -9.51 -9.19 -22.03
CA PHE A 362 -8.82 -10.31 -22.70
C PHE A 362 -9.50 -11.67 -22.52
N SER A 363 -10.69 -11.73 -21.90
CA SER A 363 -11.45 -12.99 -21.79
C SER A 363 -11.73 -13.62 -23.16
N GLU A 364 -12.03 -12.80 -24.17
CA GLU A 364 -12.21 -13.24 -25.56
C GLU A 364 -10.94 -13.83 -26.17
N ILE A 365 -9.76 -13.31 -25.80
CA ILE A 365 -8.46 -13.85 -26.22
C ILE A 365 -8.24 -15.21 -25.59
N THR A 366 -8.45 -15.33 -24.27
CA THR A 366 -8.34 -16.61 -23.56
C THR A 366 -9.24 -17.65 -24.20
N SER A 367 -10.53 -17.36 -24.38
CA SER A 367 -11.48 -18.29 -24.99
C SER A 367 -11.13 -18.63 -26.43
N TRP A 368 -10.62 -17.68 -27.22
CA TRP A 368 -10.16 -17.98 -28.57
C TRP A 368 -8.96 -18.91 -28.57
N VAL A 369 -7.96 -18.67 -27.71
CA VAL A 369 -6.77 -19.51 -27.61
C VAL A 369 -7.14 -20.93 -27.20
N GLU A 370 -7.96 -21.07 -26.14
CA GLU A 370 -8.42 -22.37 -25.63
C GLU A 370 -9.17 -23.20 -26.68
N ASN A 371 -9.90 -22.54 -27.58
CA ASN A 371 -10.65 -23.21 -28.65
C ASN A 371 -9.84 -23.45 -29.93
N SER A 372 -8.70 -22.77 -30.11
CA SER A 372 -7.96 -22.78 -31.39
C SER A 372 -6.61 -23.50 -31.32
N PHE A 373 -6.10 -23.77 -30.11
CA PHE A 373 -4.78 -24.36 -29.90
C PHE A 373 -4.85 -25.50 -28.88
N THR A 374 -3.92 -26.43 -29.00
CA THR A 374 -3.84 -27.58 -28.07
C THR A 374 -3.17 -27.16 -26.77
N ALA A 375 -3.85 -27.37 -25.64
CA ALA A 375 -3.27 -27.18 -24.32
C ALA A 375 -2.16 -28.22 -24.05
N LYS A 376 -1.01 -27.75 -23.57
CA LYS A 376 0.10 -28.58 -23.06
C LYS A 376 0.38 -28.19 -21.61
N THR A 377 0.69 -29.17 -20.76
CA THR A 377 1.14 -28.88 -19.39
C THR A 377 2.67 -28.87 -19.36
N VAL A 378 3.27 -27.76 -18.90
CA VAL A 378 4.72 -27.58 -18.77
C VAL A 378 4.99 -27.00 -17.39
N GLY A 379 5.81 -27.64 -16.56
CA GLY A 379 6.09 -27.16 -15.20
C GLY A 379 4.85 -26.90 -14.35
N GLY A 380 3.78 -27.70 -14.56
CA GLY A 380 2.48 -27.51 -13.90
C GLY A 380 1.62 -26.36 -14.42
N GLN A 381 2.08 -25.59 -15.42
CA GLN A 381 1.31 -24.53 -16.08
C GLN A 381 0.70 -24.99 -17.39
N THR A 382 -0.49 -24.46 -17.72
CA THR A 382 -1.11 -24.69 -19.03
C THR A 382 -0.55 -23.71 -20.05
N VAL A 383 0.07 -24.25 -21.11
CA VAL A 383 0.71 -23.50 -22.19
C VAL A 383 0.10 -23.91 -23.52
N TYR A 384 -0.13 -22.93 -24.38
CA TYR A 384 -0.60 -23.11 -25.75
C TYR A 384 0.47 -22.63 -26.71
N ASP A 385 0.77 -23.45 -27.72
CA ASP A 385 1.69 -23.09 -28.81
C ASP A 385 0.89 -22.42 -29.93
N LEU A 386 1.10 -21.12 -30.13
CA LEU A 386 0.32 -20.32 -31.07
C LEU A 386 0.75 -20.54 -32.53
N THR A 387 1.73 -21.42 -32.78
CA THR A 387 2.15 -21.85 -34.12
C THR A 387 1.44 -23.13 -34.58
N GLN A 388 0.78 -23.85 -33.67
CA GLN A 388 0.15 -25.15 -33.93
C GLN A 388 -1.37 -25.10 -33.71
N SER A 389 -2.12 -24.66 -34.73
CA SER A 389 -3.59 -24.65 -34.66
C SER A 389 -4.16 -26.07 -34.61
N THR A 390 -5.17 -26.30 -33.78
CA THR A 390 -6.03 -27.49 -33.87
C THR A 390 -6.83 -27.40 -35.17
N SER A 391 -6.50 -28.25 -36.15
CA SER A 391 -7.15 -28.28 -37.47
C SER A 391 -8.64 -28.62 -37.39
#